data_AF-A0A937QIU3-F1
#
_entry.id   AF-A0A937QIU3-F1
#
_cell.length_a   1.000
_cell.length_b   1.000
_cell.length_c   1.000
_cell.angle_alpha   90.00
_cell.angle_beta   90.00
_cell.angle_gamma   90.00
#
_symmetry.space_group_name_H-M   'P 1'
#
loop_
_entity.id
_entity.type
_entity.pdbx_description
1 polymer ?
#
loop_
_entity_poly.entity_id
_entity_poly.type
_entity_poly.pdbx_seq_one_letter_code
_entity_poly.pdbx_strand_id
1 'polypeptide(L)'
;MADSTDFIGGPHGFLAVSPILASFRLDIMCVAVYSSGSVSENCGVLRISKGGFMNKRPYKIYCAGPLFNPKEREEMEHIAVSLERAGYAVFLPQRDGLEFARLLPVLLRRNVSSEGASKILNNAIFCLDVFHITDSHGLVLNMNGRVPDEGAMVEAGIAWAHDKTLVIFKNDDRSLLEGNCNPMVLGLSNFEYVSEYEEVPSAFSAKFSNRADEFPQFQNSRFEAATQNGKEISSCLASEKDARDITDLLIDLFGRGNVKLQKSREGVVLK
;
A
#
# COMPACT_ATOMS: atom_id res chain seq x y z
N MET A 1 78.16 2.38 -17.77
CA MET A 1 77.31 3.39 -18.43
C MET A 1 76.26 3.76 -17.38
N ALA A 2 76.53 4.69 -16.47
CA ALA A 2 76.61 6.16 -16.66
C ALA A 2 75.28 6.69 -17.23
N ASP A 3 74.61 7.70 -16.68
CA ASP A 3 74.82 8.54 -15.50
C ASP A 3 73.52 9.37 -15.25
N SER A 4 73.44 9.92 -14.04
CA SER A 4 72.67 11.08 -13.52
C SER A 4 72.07 12.12 -14.50
N THR A 5 70.95 12.80 -14.20
CA THR A 5 70.79 14.03 -13.37
C THR A 5 69.31 14.48 -13.52
N ASP A 6 68.50 14.71 -12.48
CA ASP A 6 68.44 15.81 -11.50
C ASP A 6 67.73 17.12 -11.96
N PHE A 7 67.04 17.73 -10.97
CA PHE A 7 66.74 19.17 -10.77
C PHE A 7 65.50 19.79 -11.48
N ILE A 8 64.61 20.66 -10.93
CA ILE A 8 64.37 21.43 -9.67
C ILE A 8 62.84 21.72 -9.69
N GLY A 9 62.02 21.68 -8.62
CA GLY A 9 62.02 22.67 -7.55
C GLY A 9 60.62 22.99 -7.01
N GLY A 10 60.42 22.73 -5.70
CA GLY A 10 60.05 23.80 -4.77
C GLY A 10 58.58 23.90 -4.29
N PRO A 11 58.35 23.99 -2.96
CA PRO A 11 57.02 24.00 -2.33
C PRO A 11 56.65 25.34 -1.65
N HIS A 12 55.35 25.64 -1.53
CA HIS A 12 54.75 26.57 -0.55
C HIS A 12 53.29 26.12 -0.34
N GLY A 13 52.67 26.03 0.83
CA GLY A 13 52.97 26.52 2.16
C GLY A 13 51.64 26.81 2.87
N PHE A 14 51.27 25.95 3.83
CA PHE A 14 50.58 26.22 5.11
C PHE A 14 49.66 27.45 5.26
N LEU A 15 48.43 27.25 5.77
CA LEU A 15 48.06 27.49 7.19
C LEU A 15 46.55 27.28 7.46
N ALA A 16 46.28 26.50 8.50
CA ALA A 16 44.97 26.29 9.12
C ALA A 16 44.66 27.42 10.10
N VAL A 17 43.39 27.85 10.22
CA VAL A 17 42.75 28.26 11.50
C VAL A 17 41.21 28.24 11.36
N SER A 18 40.52 27.43 12.19
CA SER A 18 39.17 27.70 12.75
C SER A 18 39.37 28.15 14.20
N PRO A 19 38.40 28.70 14.98
CA PRO A 19 36.93 28.79 14.78
C PRO A 19 36.36 30.19 15.18
N ILE A 20 35.03 30.36 15.25
CA ILE A 20 34.26 30.92 16.40
C ILE A 20 32.78 31.17 16.01
N LEU A 21 31.89 30.68 16.88
CA LEU A 21 30.45 30.94 16.93
C LEU A 21 30.15 32.43 17.24
N ALA A 22 29.10 32.99 16.62
CA ALA A 22 28.24 33.95 17.31
C ALA A 22 26.85 34.02 16.66
N SER A 23 25.87 33.81 17.54
CA SER A 23 24.43 33.83 17.33
C SER A 23 23.91 35.20 16.86
N PHE A 24 23.04 35.23 15.84
CA PHE A 24 22.16 36.36 15.59
C PHE A 24 20.70 35.89 15.65
N ARG A 25 20.01 36.33 16.71
CA ARG A 25 18.55 36.27 16.85
C ARG A 25 17.92 37.16 15.77
N LEU A 26 16.98 36.60 15.01
CA LEU A 26 15.99 37.39 14.27
C LEU A 26 14.71 37.46 15.13
N ASP A 27 14.55 38.54 15.87
CA ASP A 27 13.27 38.90 16.49
C ASP A 27 12.33 39.44 15.40
N ILE A 28 11.36 38.64 14.97
CA ILE A 28 10.24 39.10 14.14
C ILE A 28 9.23 39.76 15.07
N MET A 29 9.35 41.09 15.24
CA MET A 29 8.26 41.94 15.74
C MET A 29 7.17 42.02 14.66
N CYS A 30 6.06 41.33 14.88
CA CYS A 30 4.85 41.53 14.10
C CYS A 30 4.15 42.81 14.60
N VAL A 31 4.19 43.86 13.77
CA VAL A 31 3.50 45.13 14.01
C VAL A 31 2.00 44.92 13.76
N ALA A 32 1.21 44.97 14.83
CA ALA A 32 -0.25 45.02 14.75
C ALA A 32 -0.70 46.43 14.32
N VAL A 33 -1.35 46.53 13.17
CA VAL A 33 -2.02 47.76 12.72
C VAL A 33 -3.35 47.88 13.47
N TYR A 34 -3.42 48.84 14.39
CA TYR A 34 -4.66 49.31 15.01
C TYR A 34 -5.45 50.13 13.99
N SER A 35 -6.71 49.74 13.74
CA SER A 35 -7.72 50.61 13.13
C SER A 35 -8.88 50.74 14.10
N SER A 36 -9.23 51.99 14.40
CA SER A 36 -10.19 52.46 15.39
C SER A 36 -11.64 52.27 14.93
N GLY A 37 -12.51 51.78 15.81
CA GLY A 37 -13.95 51.69 15.54
C GLY A 37 -14.77 51.24 16.75
N SER A 38 -15.28 52.23 17.50
CA SER A 38 -16.48 52.24 18.36
C SER A 38 -16.90 50.97 19.14
N VAL A 39 -16.80 51.09 20.47
CA VAL A 39 -17.40 50.21 21.48
C VAL A 39 -18.93 50.30 21.43
N SER A 40 -19.60 49.15 21.30
CA SER A 40 -20.97 48.98 21.77
C SER A 40 -21.02 47.71 22.63
N GLU A 41 -21.36 47.89 23.90
CA GLU A 41 -21.51 46.82 24.87
C GLU A 41 -22.77 46.02 24.56
N ASN A 42 -22.60 44.76 24.19
CA ASN A 42 -23.62 43.75 24.40
C ASN A 42 -22.92 42.46 24.79
N CYS A 43 -23.11 42.07 26.06
CA CYS A 43 -22.67 40.82 26.65
C CYS A 43 -23.46 39.66 26.01
N GLY A 44 -23.05 39.26 24.82
CA GLY A 44 -23.47 38.02 24.18
C GLY A 44 -22.50 36.93 24.60
N VAL A 45 -22.96 35.99 25.43
CA VAL A 45 -22.26 34.73 25.68
C VAL A 45 -21.97 34.08 24.33
N LEU A 46 -20.70 34.07 23.92
CA LEU A 46 -20.24 33.36 22.73
C LEU A 46 -20.46 31.87 23.00
N ARG A 47 -21.63 31.35 22.63
CA ARG A 47 -21.83 29.92 22.47
C ARG A 47 -20.88 29.47 21.38
N ILE A 48 -19.76 28.88 21.79
CA ILE A 48 -18.96 28.03 20.92
C ILE A 48 -19.92 26.95 20.44
N SER A 49 -20.41 27.11 19.21
CA SER A 49 -21.06 26.02 18.50
C SER A 49 -20.01 24.92 18.42
N LYS A 50 -20.18 23.85 19.19
CA LYS A 50 -19.50 22.59 18.94
C LYS A 50 -19.87 22.21 17.51
N GLY A 51 -19.02 22.57 16.55
CA GLY A 51 -19.05 21.98 15.22
C GLY A 51 -18.99 20.47 15.46
N GLY A 52 -20.06 19.78 15.08
CA GLY A 52 -20.13 18.33 15.23
C GLY A 52 -18.91 17.74 14.54
N PHE A 53 -18.06 17.04 15.29
CA PHE A 53 -17.14 16.08 14.72
C PHE A 53 -18.01 15.01 14.03
N MET A 54 -18.31 15.21 12.75
CA MET A 54 -18.71 14.09 11.92
C MET A 54 -17.50 13.16 11.94
N ASN A 55 -17.63 11.99 12.55
CA ASN A 55 -16.64 10.93 12.49
C ASN A 55 -16.47 10.54 11.01
N LYS A 56 -15.58 11.24 10.30
CA LYS A 56 -15.17 10.87 8.95
C LYS A 56 -14.52 9.50 9.11
N ARG A 57 -15.03 8.49 8.40
CA ARG A 57 -14.45 7.15 8.44
C ARG A 57 -12.95 7.27 8.12
N PRO A 58 -12.08 6.54 8.81
CA PRO A 58 -10.65 6.60 8.52
C PRO A 58 -10.41 6.22 7.06
N TYR A 59 -9.50 6.93 6.39
CA TYR A 59 -9.08 6.54 5.05
C TYR A 59 -8.49 5.13 5.10
N LYS A 60 -8.87 4.32 4.11
CA LYS A 60 -8.42 2.94 3.96
C LYS A 60 -7.26 2.86 2.97
N ILE A 61 -6.17 2.21 3.36
CA ILE A 61 -4.96 2.05 2.56
C ILE A 61 -4.71 0.56 2.28
N TYR A 62 -4.47 0.23 1.02
CA TYR A 62 -4.02 -1.10 0.60
C TYR A 62 -2.49 -1.16 0.63
N CYS A 63 -1.91 -2.21 1.23
CA CYS A 63 -0.47 -2.42 1.28
C CYS A 63 -0.02 -3.43 0.23
N ALA A 64 0.56 -2.94 -0.87
CA ALA A 64 1.09 -3.76 -1.96
C ALA A 64 2.60 -3.94 -1.83
N GLY A 65 3.08 -5.16 -1.88
CA GLY A 65 4.51 -5.46 -1.78
C GLY A 65 4.81 -6.95 -1.63
N PRO A 66 6.10 -7.32 -1.62
CA PRO A 66 6.51 -8.71 -1.53
C PRO A 66 6.12 -9.31 -0.17
N LEU A 67 5.78 -10.61 -0.17
CA LEU A 67 5.34 -11.34 1.03
C LEU A 67 5.84 -12.80 1.08
N PHE A 68 6.82 -13.16 0.25
CA PHE A 68 7.23 -14.55 0.01
C PHE A 68 8.13 -15.11 1.12
N ASN A 69 8.83 -14.24 1.84
CA ASN A 69 9.69 -14.66 2.96
C ASN A 69 9.36 -13.91 4.26
N PRO A 70 9.86 -14.38 5.43
CA PRO A 70 9.59 -13.72 6.71
C PRO A 70 10.00 -12.25 6.76
N LYS A 71 11.12 -11.88 6.10
CA LYS A 71 11.63 -10.51 6.16
C LYS A 71 10.78 -9.54 5.33
N GLU A 72 10.33 -9.98 4.16
CA GLU A 72 9.38 -9.24 3.32
C GLU A 72 8.06 -9.01 4.06
N ARG A 73 7.53 -10.04 4.73
CA ARG A 73 6.30 -9.92 5.53
C ARG A 73 6.46 -8.96 6.72
N GLU A 74 7.60 -9.01 7.41
CA GLU A 74 7.93 -8.10 8.52
C GLU A 74 7.98 -6.64 8.03
N GLU A 75 8.62 -6.38 6.90
CA GLU A 75 8.70 -5.05 6.30
C GLU A 75 7.32 -4.49 5.96
N MET A 76 6.48 -5.32 5.33
CA MET A 76 5.10 -4.94 5.02
C MET A 76 4.27 -4.71 6.29
N GLU A 77 4.50 -5.47 7.36
CA GLU A 77 3.86 -5.23 8.66
C GLU A 77 4.31 -3.90 9.29
N HIS A 78 5.59 -3.53 9.18
CA HIS A 78 6.06 -2.23 9.68
C HIS A 78 5.39 -1.05 8.97
N ILE A 79 5.22 -1.14 7.65
CA ILE A 79 4.46 -0.15 6.88
C ILE A 79 3.00 -0.08 7.36
N ALA A 80 2.35 -1.24 7.51
CA ALA A 80 0.97 -1.33 7.99
C ALA A 80 0.79 -0.72 9.39
N VAL A 81 1.67 -1.08 10.34
CA VAL A 81 1.64 -0.55 11.71
C VAL A 81 1.87 0.97 11.74
N SER A 82 2.75 1.50 10.90
CA SER A 82 2.98 2.95 10.77
C SER A 82 1.69 3.68 10.35
N LEU A 83 0.99 3.14 9.34
CA LEU A 83 -0.30 3.66 8.88
C LEU A 83 -1.40 3.56 9.95
N GLU A 84 -1.52 2.40 10.60
CA GLU A 84 -2.53 2.17 11.65
C GLU A 84 -2.34 3.11 12.85
N ARG A 85 -1.09 3.34 13.28
CA ARG A 85 -0.75 4.30 14.35
C ARG A 85 -1.15 5.73 14.00
N ALA A 86 -1.15 6.09 12.72
CA ALA A 86 -1.59 7.38 12.23
C ALA A 86 -3.11 7.47 12.02
N GLY A 87 -3.86 6.41 12.33
CA GLY A 87 -5.33 6.39 12.29
C GLY A 87 -5.92 5.98 10.94
N TYR A 88 -5.12 5.43 10.02
CA TYR A 88 -5.63 4.84 8.79
C TYR A 88 -6.20 3.44 9.04
N ALA A 89 -7.23 3.07 8.29
CA ALA A 89 -7.59 1.67 8.14
C ALA A 89 -6.63 1.02 7.13
N VAL A 90 -6.17 -0.20 7.39
CA VAL A 90 -5.21 -0.89 6.52
C VAL A 90 -5.77 -2.23 6.07
N PHE A 91 -5.53 -2.57 4.81
CA PHE A 91 -5.63 -3.94 4.31
C PHE A 91 -4.25 -4.43 3.93
N LEU A 92 -3.81 -5.51 4.58
CA LEU A 92 -2.51 -6.15 4.40
C LEU A 92 -2.72 -7.58 3.89
N PRO A 93 -2.42 -7.90 2.61
CA PRO A 93 -2.83 -9.16 1.97
C PRO A 93 -2.43 -10.43 2.74
N GLN A 94 -1.22 -10.49 3.29
CA GLN A 94 -0.75 -11.65 4.04
C GLN A 94 -1.42 -11.85 5.42
N ARG A 95 -2.09 -10.81 5.94
CA ARG A 95 -2.77 -10.82 7.24
C ARG A 95 -4.29 -10.94 7.08
N ASP A 96 -4.83 -10.21 6.11
CA ASP A 96 -6.27 -9.97 5.96
C ASP A 96 -6.87 -10.73 4.75
N GLY A 97 -6.02 -11.31 3.90
CA GLY A 97 -6.40 -12.02 2.67
C GLY A 97 -6.66 -13.53 2.83
N LEU A 98 -6.66 -14.24 1.70
CA LEU A 98 -6.90 -15.69 1.68
C LEU A 98 -5.60 -16.49 1.89
N GLU A 99 -5.64 -17.44 2.82
CA GLU A 99 -4.53 -18.37 3.03
C GLU A 99 -4.69 -19.65 2.20
N PHE A 100 -3.93 -19.76 1.10
CA PHE A 100 -3.88 -20.96 0.23
C PHE A 100 -3.72 -22.27 1.01
N ALA A 101 -2.77 -22.29 1.96
CA ALA A 101 -2.43 -23.48 2.73
C ALA A 101 -3.61 -24.01 3.57
N ARG A 102 -4.54 -23.13 3.95
CA ARG A 102 -5.74 -23.49 4.73
C ARG A 102 -6.88 -23.98 3.84
N LEU A 103 -7.07 -23.37 2.67
CA LEU A 103 -8.22 -23.65 1.79
C LEU A 103 -8.00 -24.83 0.84
N LEU A 104 -6.78 -25.01 0.34
CA LEU A 104 -6.48 -26.08 -0.62
C LEU A 104 -6.84 -27.48 -0.10
N PRO A 105 -6.50 -27.88 1.15
CA PRO A 105 -6.90 -29.18 1.68
C PRO A 105 -8.42 -29.36 1.79
N VAL A 106 -9.18 -28.28 2.02
CA VAL A 106 -10.64 -28.33 2.12
C VAL A 106 -11.26 -28.55 0.74
N LEU A 107 -10.78 -27.84 -0.28
CA LEU A 107 -11.21 -28.01 -1.68
C LEU A 107 -10.96 -29.44 -2.18
N LEU A 108 -9.80 -30.01 -1.90
CA LEU A 108 -9.48 -31.39 -2.28
C LEU A 108 -10.42 -32.40 -1.60
N ARG A 109 -10.77 -32.19 -0.32
CA ARG A 109 -11.78 -33.02 0.39
C ARG A 109 -13.19 -32.89 -0.18
N ARG A 110 -13.50 -31.80 -0.90
CA ARG A 110 -14.76 -31.60 -1.63
C ARG A 110 -14.73 -32.23 -3.04
N ASN A 111 -13.75 -33.09 -3.34
CA ASN A 111 -13.55 -33.73 -4.64
C ASN A 111 -13.28 -32.75 -5.80
N VAL A 112 -12.83 -31.53 -5.48
CA VAL A 112 -12.30 -30.62 -6.50
C VAL A 112 -10.92 -31.14 -6.92
N SER A 113 -10.68 -31.24 -8.22
CA SER A 113 -9.35 -31.62 -8.72
C SER A 113 -8.30 -30.59 -8.32
N SER A 114 -7.02 -30.98 -8.25
CA SER A 114 -5.93 -30.04 -7.95
C SER A 114 -5.94 -28.83 -8.90
N GLU A 115 -6.11 -29.08 -10.20
CA GLU A 115 -6.22 -28.01 -11.22
C GLU A 115 -7.45 -27.11 -10.97
N GLY A 116 -8.61 -27.70 -10.63
CA GLY A 116 -9.82 -26.96 -10.31
C GLY A 116 -9.64 -26.10 -9.06
N ALA A 117 -8.99 -26.63 -8.03
CA ALA A 117 -8.71 -25.93 -6.78
C ALA A 117 -7.78 -24.74 -7.02
N SER A 118 -6.70 -24.92 -7.79
CA SER A 118 -5.81 -23.82 -8.19
C SER A 118 -6.55 -22.73 -8.97
N LYS A 119 -7.42 -23.10 -9.93
CA LYS A 119 -8.22 -22.13 -10.68
C LYS A 119 -9.18 -21.36 -9.77
N ILE A 120 -9.87 -22.04 -8.86
CA ILE A 120 -10.79 -21.41 -7.91
C ILE A 120 -10.03 -20.43 -7.02
N LEU A 121 -8.92 -20.85 -6.42
CA LEU A 121 -8.12 -20.02 -5.51
C LEU A 121 -7.51 -18.81 -6.22
N ASN A 122 -6.97 -18.99 -7.43
CA ASN A 122 -6.41 -17.87 -8.21
C ASN A 122 -7.48 -16.83 -8.56
N ASN A 123 -8.69 -17.27 -8.95
CA ASN A 123 -9.80 -16.34 -9.21
C ASN A 123 -10.26 -15.63 -7.93
N ALA A 124 -10.34 -16.37 -6.82
CA ALA A 124 -10.74 -15.82 -5.54
C ALA A 124 -9.81 -14.71 -5.07
N ILE A 125 -8.50 -14.93 -5.16
CA ILE A 125 -7.47 -13.96 -4.77
C ILE A 125 -7.51 -12.75 -5.67
N PHE A 126 -7.52 -12.96 -6.99
CA PHE A 126 -7.64 -11.85 -7.94
C PHE A 126 -8.88 -10.99 -7.66
N CYS A 127 -10.04 -11.60 -7.45
CA CYS A 127 -11.27 -10.85 -7.16
C CYS A 127 -11.19 -10.10 -5.82
N LEU A 128 -10.63 -10.75 -4.78
CA LEU A 128 -10.49 -10.17 -3.46
C LEU A 128 -9.54 -8.96 -3.48
N ASP A 129 -8.38 -9.08 -4.10
CA ASP A 129 -7.38 -8.00 -4.17
C ASP A 129 -7.93 -6.82 -4.98
N VAL A 130 -8.54 -7.08 -6.15
CA VAL A 130 -9.22 -6.05 -6.95
C VAL A 130 -10.28 -5.32 -6.12
N PHE A 131 -11.11 -6.05 -5.36
CA PHE A 131 -12.08 -5.43 -4.47
C PHE A 131 -11.41 -4.56 -3.40
N HIS A 132 -10.39 -5.07 -2.70
CA HIS A 132 -9.76 -4.31 -1.62
C HIS A 132 -8.98 -3.10 -2.11
N ILE A 133 -8.38 -3.14 -3.31
CA ILE A 133 -7.76 -1.99 -3.97
C ILE A 133 -8.83 -0.95 -4.32
N THR A 134 -9.93 -1.37 -4.94
CA THR A 134 -10.99 -0.46 -5.40
C THR A 134 -11.83 0.11 -4.25
N ASP A 135 -11.95 -0.60 -3.13
CA ASP A 135 -12.60 -0.14 -1.88
C ASP A 135 -11.66 0.75 -1.02
N SER A 136 -10.37 0.79 -1.34
CA SER A 136 -9.41 1.65 -0.64
C SER A 136 -9.40 3.08 -1.20
N HIS A 137 -8.89 4.01 -0.40
CA HIS A 137 -8.68 5.41 -0.77
C HIS A 137 -7.28 5.64 -1.31
N GLY A 138 -6.32 4.83 -0.87
CA GLY A 138 -4.95 4.84 -1.39
C GLY A 138 -4.30 3.47 -1.35
N LEU A 139 -3.13 3.39 -1.96
CA LEU A 139 -2.28 2.21 -2.01
C LEU A 139 -0.83 2.64 -1.72
N VAL A 140 -0.19 1.95 -0.79
CA VAL A 140 1.27 2.02 -0.63
C VAL A 140 1.90 0.90 -1.42
N LEU A 141 2.89 1.25 -2.24
CA LEU A 141 3.65 0.31 -3.03
C LEU A 141 5.06 0.18 -2.46
N ASN A 142 5.39 -0.98 -1.90
CA ASN A 142 6.75 -1.32 -1.50
C ASN A 142 7.54 -1.79 -2.73
N MET A 143 8.58 -1.03 -3.09
CA MET A 143 9.45 -1.31 -4.23
C MET A 143 10.79 -1.95 -3.85
N ASN A 144 10.96 -2.38 -2.59
CA ASN A 144 12.18 -3.05 -2.18
C ASN A 144 12.38 -4.38 -2.93
N GLY A 145 13.64 -4.73 -3.16
CA GLY A 145 14.06 -5.82 -4.02
C GLY A 145 14.88 -5.35 -5.21
N ARG A 146 15.66 -6.28 -5.79
CA ARG A 146 16.42 -6.03 -7.03
C ARG A 146 15.49 -5.67 -8.20
N VAL A 147 14.31 -6.29 -8.22
CA VAL A 147 13.21 -6.02 -9.13
C VAL A 147 11.95 -5.92 -8.27
N PRO A 148 11.10 -4.89 -8.46
CA PRO A 148 9.84 -4.81 -7.75
C PRO A 148 8.98 -6.06 -7.96
N ASP A 149 8.21 -6.43 -6.94
CA ASP A 149 7.27 -7.55 -7.02
C ASP A 149 6.26 -7.35 -8.16
N GLU A 150 6.09 -8.37 -8.99
CA GLU A 150 5.22 -8.31 -10.17
C GLU A 150 3.74 -8.18 -9.79
N GLY A 151 3.32 -8.82 -8.69
CA GLY A 151 1.98 -8.68 -8.14
C GLY A 151 1.71 -7.24 -7.71
N ALA A 152 2.60 -6.69 -6.88
CA ALA A 152 2.51 -5.32 -6.39
C ALA A 152 2.48 -4.27 -7.54
N MET A 153 3.21 -4.51 -8.64
CA MET A 153 3.13 -3.65 -9.83
C MET A 153 1.74 -3.67 -10.49
N VAL A 154 1.12 -4.85 -10.60
CA VAL A 154 -0.24 -4.99 -11.16
C VAL A 154 -1.25 -4.29 -10.25
N GLU A 155 -1.15 -4.47 -8.94
CA GLU A 155 -2.00 -3.83 -7.95
C GLU A 155 -1.90 -2.31 -8.01
N ALA A 156 -0.68 -1.77 -8.06
CA ALA A 156 -0.44 -0.32 -8.18
C ALA A 156 -0.97 0.24 -9.50
N GLY A 157 -0.85 -0.50 -10.61
CA GLY A 157 -1.44 -0.13 -11.90
C GLY A 157 -2.97 -0.05 -11.86
N ILE A 158 -3.63 -1.03 -11.20
CA ILE A 158 -5.08 -1.01 -10.97
C ILE A 158 -5.46 0.19 -10.10
N ALA A 159 -4.74 0.43 -9.00
CA ALA A 159 -4.99 1.56 -8.12
C ALA A 159 -4.88 2.90 -8.86
N TRP A 160 -3.83 3.07 -9.68
CA TRP A 160 -3.64 4.28 -10.49
C TRP A 160 -4.79 4.48 -11.49
N ALA A 161 -5.19 3.41 -12.18
CA ALA A 161 -6.30 3.45 -13.15
C ALA A 161 -7.68 3.75 -12.51
N HIS A 162 -7.80 3.59 -11.19
CA HIS A 162 -8.99 3.86 -10.39
C HIS A 162 -8.86 5.13 -9.53
N ASP A 163 -7.97 6.05 -9.93
CA ASP A 163 -7.74 7.33 -9.27
C ASP A 163 -7.39 7.22 -7.77
N LYS A 164 -6.79 6.11 -7.33
CA LYS A 164 -6.37 5.95 -5.93
C LYS A 164 -5.11 6.77 -5.65
N THR A 165 -4.99 7.28 -4.43
CA THR A 165 -3.76 7.95 -3.99
C THR A 165 -2.65 6.92 -3.84
N LEU A 166 -1.51 7.15 -4.49
CA LEU A 166 -0.36 6.25 -4.46
C LEU A 166 0.80 6.88 -3.69
N VAL A 167 1.43 6.08 -2.83
CA VAL A 167 2.70 6.39 -2.16
C VAL A 167 3.64 5.23 -2.43
N ILE A 168 4.84 5.55 -2.95
CA ILE A 168 5.90 4.55 -3.15
C ILE A 168 6.80 4.57 -1.92
N PHE A 169 7.05 3.39 -1.36
CA PHE A 169 8.09 3.15 -0.37
C PHE A 169 9.28 2.45 -1.03
N LYS A 170 10.47 2.99 -0.83
CA LYS A 170 11.73 2.39 -1.31
C LYS A 170 12.86 2.70 -0.35
N ASN A 171 13.40 1.67 0.25
CA ASN A 171 14.56 1.69 1.14
C ASN A 171 15.51 0.53 0.79
N ASP A 172 15.95 0.50 -0.47
CA ASP A 172 16.80 -0.56 -1.00
C ASP A 172 17.64 -0.04 -2.17
N ASP A 173 18.96 -0.18 -2.08
CA ASP A 173 19.91 0.33 -3.07
C ASP A 173 20.22 -0.67 -4.21
N ARG A 174 19.64 -1.87 -4.19
CA ARG A 174 19.94 -2.96 -5.15
C ARG A 174 19.38 -2.74 -6.57
N SER A 175 18.88 -1.56 -6.89
CA SER A 175 18.29 -1.21 -8.19
C SER A 175 19.33 -0.96 -9.29
N LEU A 176 19.04 -1.43 -10.51
CA LEU A 176 19.95 -1.53 -11.67
C LEU A 176 20.48 -0.21 -12.28
N LEU A 177 19.97 0.96 -11.90
CA LEU A 177 20.30 2.26 -12.54
C LEU A 177 20.71 3.33 -11.50
N GLU A 178 21.80 3.16 -10.75
CA GLU A 178 22.24 4.19 -9.76
C GLU A 178 21.11 4.62 -8.79
N GLY A 179 20.20 3.71 -8.44
CA GLY A 179 19.02 4.02 -7.63
C GLY A 179 17.74 4.42 -8.39
N ASN A 180 17.83 4.72 -9.69
CA ASN A 180 16.67 5.13 -10.51
C ASN A 180 15.77 3.95 -10.88
N CYS A 181 14.49 4.05 -10.50
CA CYS A 181 13.48 3.09 -10.89
C CYS A 181 12.94 3.37 -12.30
N ASN A 182 12.24 2.38 -12.87
CA ASN A 182 11.54 2.54 -14.15
C ASN A 182 10.61 3.78 -14.09
N PRO A 183 10.72 4.75 -15.02
CA PRO A 183 9.89 5.95 -15.04
C PRO A 183 8.39 5.68 -15.10
N MET A 184 7.96 4.56 -15.69
CA MET A 184 6.54 4.16 -15.71
C MET A 184 6.03 3.80 -14.32
N VAL A 185 6.91 3.31 -13.44
CA VAL A 185 6.56 2.98 -12.06
C VAL A 185 6.61 4.22 -11.18
N LEU A 186 7.67 5.03 -11.30
CA LEU A 186 7.77 6.31 -10.57
C LEU A 186 6.66 7.29 -10.97
N GLY A 187 6.23 7.26 -12.24
CA GLY A 187 5.11 8.07 -12.71
C GLY A 187 3.79 7.81 -11.95
N LEU A 188 3.61 6.63 -11.34
CA LEU A 188 2.42 6.29 -10.55
C LEU A 188 2.26 7.19 -9.32
N SER A 189 3.35 7.73 -8.78
CA SER A 189 3.38 8.56 -7.57
C SER A 189 3.81 10.01 -7.83
N ASN A 190 3.82 10.45 -9.09
CA ASN A 190 4.41 11.72 -9.54
C ASN A 190 5.92 11.83 -9.28
N PHE A 191 6.65 10.73 -9.45
CA PHE A 191 8.09 10.64 -9.26
C PHE A 191 8.56 10.90 -7.81
N GLU A 192 7.66 10.68 -6.85
CA GLU A 192 7.92 10.81 -5.42
C GLU A 192 7.96 9.43 -4.75
N TYR A 193 8.89 9.24 -3.82
CA TYR A 193 8.91 8.08 -2.92
C TYR A 193 9.41 8.51 -1.55
N VAL A 194 9.13 7.67 -0.55
CA VAL A 194 9.65 7.79 0.82
C VAL A 194 10.54 6.60 1.14
N SER A 195 11.50 6.78 2.04
CA SER A 195 12.44 5.73 2.44
C SER A 195 12.30 5.28 3.89
N GLU A 196 11.56 6.03 4.71
CA GLU A 196 11.29 5.66 6.10
C GLU A 196 9.81 5.28 6.29
N TYR A 197 9.54 4.31 7.17
CA TYR A 197 8.18 3.83 7.42
C TYR A 197 7.27 4.93 7.99
N GLU A 198 7.83 5.81 8.82
CA GLU A 198 7.15 6.92 9.48
C GLU A 198 6.76 8.06 8.51
N GLU A 199 7.38 8.10 7.33
CA GLU A 199 7.07 9.09 6.29
C GLU A 199 5.83 8.70 5.48
N VAL A 200 5.53 7.39 5.36
CA VAL A 200 4.40 6.88 4.57
C VAL A 200 3.07 7.53 4.98
N PRO A 201 2.69 7.60 6.27
CA PRO A 201 1.42 8.23 6.67
C PRO A 201 1.37 9.74 6.39
N SER A 202 2.51 10.42 6.52
CA SER A 202 2.63 11.86 6.25
C SER A 202 2.48 12.17 4.76
N ALA A 203 3.06 11.33 3.89
CA ALA A 203 2.90 11.42 2.45
C ALA A 203 1.43 11.24 2.02
N PHE A 204 0.70 10.28 2.61
CA PHE A 204 -0.73 10.15 2.39
C PHE A 204 -1.51 11.38 2.87
N SER A 205 -1.22 11.86 4.08
CA SER A 205 -1.92 13.03 4.66
C SER A 205 -1.80 14.26 3.75
N ALA A 206 -0.60 14.53 3.24
CA ALA A 206 -0.36 15.61 2.29
C ALA A 206 -1.12 15.41 0.97
N LYS A 207 -1.04 14.21 0.38
CA LYS A 207 -1.71 13.91 -0.90
C LYS A 207 -3.24 13.94 -0.77
N PHE A 208 -3.82 13.49 0.34
CA PHE A 208 -5.26 13.57 0.58
C PHE A 208 -5.75 14.99 0.85
N SER A 209 -4.96 15.81 1.56
CA SER A 209 -5.32 17.21 1.84
C SER A 209 -5.39 18.07 0.56
N ASN A 210 -4.65 17.67 -0.47
CA ASN A 210 -4.64 18.36 -1.78
C ASN A 210 -5.77 17.91 -2.72
N ARG A 211 -6.58 16.91 -2.33
CA ARG A 211 -7.74 16.47 -3.11
C ARG A 211 -9.01 17.14 -2.59
N ALA A 212 -9.84 17.64 -3.51
CA ALA A 212 -11.25 17.84 -3.19
C ALA A 212 -11.86 16.47 -2.86
N ASP A 213 -12.76 16.41 -1.87
CA ASP A 213 -13.30 15.20 -1.21
C ASP A 213 -14.01 14.16 -2.13
N GLU A 214 -13.89 14.26 -3.45
CA GLU A 214 -14.53 13.39 -4.42
C GLU A 214 -13.58 12.25 -4.82
N PHE A 215 -13.77 11.08 -4.22
CA PHE A 215 -13.30 9.82 -4.80
C PHE A 215 -14.29 9.44 -5.90
N PRO A 216 -13.93 9.53 -7.20
CA PRO A 216 -14.88 9.22 -8.25
C PRO A 216 -15.36 7.77 -8.12
N GLN A 217 -16.67 7.57 -8.19
CA GLN A 217 -17.24 6.23 -8.33
C GLN A 217 -16.95 5.74 -9.75
N PHE A 218 -15.95 4.88 -9.87
CA PHE A 218 -15.56 4.31 -11.15
C PHE A 218 -16.58 3.25 -11.59
N GLN A 219 -17.45 3.58 -12.53
CA GLN A 219 -18.35 2.61 -13.18
C GLN A 219 -17.67 2.03 -14.42
N ASN A 220 -17.04 0.87 -14.25
CA ASN A 220 -16.47 0.13 -15.38
C ASN A 220 -16.88 -1.34 -15.30
N SER A 221 -17.63 -1.79 -16.31
CA SER A 221 -18.22 -3.13 -16.39
C SER A 221 -17.18 -4.25 -16.35
N ARG A 222 -15.91 -3.99 -16.71
CA ARG A 222 -14.85 -5.00 -16.65
C ARG A 222 -14.45 -5.37 -15.23
N PHE A 223 -14.55 -4.44 -14.28
CA PHE A 223 -14.19 -4.65 -12.87
C PHE A 223 -15.38 -5.07 -12.02
N GLU A 224 -16.60 -4.84 -12.49
CA GLU A 224 -17.83 -5.05 -11.72
C GLU A 224 -17.96 -6.50 -11.21
N ALA A 225 -17.74 -7.49 -12.07
CA ALA A 225 -17.82 -8.90 -11.66
C ALA A 225 -16.73 -9.27 -10.63
N ALA A 226 -15.48 -8.83 -10.84
CA ALA A 226 -14.39 -9.11 -9.91
C ALA A 226 -14.61 -8.41 -8.56
N THR A 227 -15.06 -7.16 -8.58
CA THR A 227 -15.35 -6.35 -7.39
C THR A 227 -16.52 -6.95 -6.61
N GLN A 228 -17.58 -7.39 -7.29
CA GLN A 228 -18.74 -8.02 -6.65
C GLN A 228 -18.36 -9.37 -6.00
N ASN A 229 -17.66 -10.24 -6.73
CA ASN A 229 -17.17 -11.50 -6.18
C ASN A 229 -16.21 -11.27 -5.00
N GLY A 230 -15.28 -10.31 -5.13
CA GLY A 230 -14.34 -9.95 -4.07
C GLY A 230 -15.05 -9.41 -2.83
N LYS A 231 -16.11 -8.61 -3.01
CA LYS A 231 -16.94 -8.12 -1.91
C LYS A 231 -17.66 -9.24 -1.16
N GLU A 232 -18.18 -10.24 -1.89
CA GLU A 232 -18.81 -11.41 -1.28
C GLU A 232 -17.80 -12.24 -0.47
N ILE A 233 -16.61 -12.47 -1.02
CA ILE A 233 -15.51 -13.15 -0.33
C ILE A 233 -15.11 -12.36 0.94
N SER A 234 -14.90 -11.05 0.81
CA SER A 234 -14.52 -10.16 1.92
C SER A 234 -15.58 -10.15 3.03
N SER A 235 -16.86 -10.10 2.66
CA SER A 235 -17.98 -10.18 3.61
C SER A 235 -18.03 -11.53 4.34
N CYS A 236 -17.69 -12.62 3.65
CA CYS A 236 -17.60 -13.95 4.24
C CYS A 236 -16.45 -14.02 5.26
N LEU A 237 -15.26 -13.52 4.89
CA LEU A 237 -14.09 -13.45 5.78
C LEU A 237 -14.36 -12.62 7.05
N ALA A 238 -15.04 -11.48 6.90
CA ALA A 238 -15.41 -10.62 8.02
C ALA A 238 -16.44 -11.24 8.98
N SER A 239 -17.17 -12.27 8.56
CA SER A 239 -18.24 -12.90 9.36
C SER A 239 -17.78 -14.03 10.29
N GLU A 240 -16.47 -14.22 10.49
CA GLU A 240 -15.85 -15.29 11.30
C GLU A 240 -16.28 -16.71 10.92
N LYS A 241 -16.76 -16.88 9.69
CA LYS A 241 -17.15 -18.17 9.14
C LYS A 241 -15.97 -19.11 9.00
N ASP A 242 -16.23 -20.41 9.10
CA ASP A 242 -15.16 -21.40 9.07
C ASP A 242 -14.60 -21.59 7.64
N ALA A 243 -13.48 -22.31 7.53
CA ALA A 243 -12.85 -22.56 6.23
C ALA A 243 -13.76 -23.34 5.24
N ARG A 244 -14.80 -24.03 5.73
CA ARG A 244 -15.74 -24.78 4.89
C ARG A 244 -16.73 -23.82 4.23
N ASP A 245 -17.27 -22.87 4.99
CA ASP A 245 -18.19 -21.85 4.47
C ASP A 245 -17.52 -21.02 3.36
N ILE A 246 -16.27 -20.62 3.59
CA ILE A 246 -15.48 -19.90 2.57
C ILE A 246 -15.28 -20.81 1.35
N THR A 247 -14.91 -22.07 1.56
CA THR A 247 -14.69 -23.01 0.45
C THR A 247 -15.95 -23.23 -0.38
N ASP A 248 -17.10 -23.41 0.28
CA ASP A 248 -18.37 -23.67 -0.40
C ASP A 248 -18.80 -22.42 -1.21
N LEU A 249 -18.60 -21.20 -0.67
CA LEU A 249 -18.76 -19.94 -1.43
C LEU A 249 -17.84 -19.89 -2.67
N LEU A 250 -16.56 -20.23 -2.51
CA LEU A 250 -15.60 -20.20 -3.63
C LEU A 250 -15.97 -21.19 -4.74
N ILE A 251 -16.49 -22.38 -4.37
CA ILE A 251 -17.00 -23.36 -5.33
C ILE A 251 -18.23 -22.82 -6.05
N ASP A 252 -19.15 -22.14 -5.36
CA ASP A 252 -20.34 -21.58 -5.99
C ASP A 252 -20.00 -20.46 -6.99
N LEU A 253 -19.05 -19.60 -6.63
CA LEU A 253 -18.58 -18.49 -7.46
C LEU A 253 -17.78 -18.96 -8.67
N PHE A 254 -16.88 -19.93 -8.51
CA PHE A 254 -15.85 -20.26 -9.53
C PHE A 254 -15.83 -21.73 -9.98
N GLY A 255 -16.65 -22.59 -9.39
CA GLY A 255 -16.66 -24.03 -9.66
C GLY A 255 -17.44 -24.45 -10.91
N ARG A 256 -18.27 -23.57 -11.49
CA ARG A 256 -19.07 -23.87 -12.69
C ARG A 256 -18.15 -24.14 -13.89
N GLY A 257 -18.01 -25.41 -14.25
CA GLY A 257 -17.14 -25.91 -15.33
C GLY A 257 -16.08 -26.92 -14.89
N ASN A 258 -15.83 -27.08 -13.58
CA ASN A 258 -14.71 -27.89 -13.05
C ASN A 258 -15.13 -29.12 -12.21
N VAL A 259 -16.44 -29.36 -12.03
CA VAL A 259 -16.93 -30.57 -11.35
C VAL A 259 -16.89 -31.76 -12.32
N LYS A 260 -15.70 -32.27 -12.61
CA LYS A 260 -15.58 -33.69 -12.96
C LYS A 260 -15.62 -34.46 -11.64
N LEU A 261 -16.83 -34.82 -11.20
CA LEU A 261 -17.02 -35.83 -10.17
C LEU A 261 -16.11 -37.01 -10.52
N GLN A 262 -15.09 -37.26 -9.70
CA GLN A 262 -14.32 -38.50 -9.82
C GLN A 262 -15.31 -39.64 -9.57
N LYS A 263 -15.75 -40.30 -10.65
CA LYS A 263 -16.52 -41.54 -10.51
C LYS A 263 -15.65 -42.52 -9.74
N SER A 264 -16.11 -42.91 -8.56
CA SER A 264 -15.62 -44.09 -7.87
C SER A 264 -15.67 -45.26 -8.85
N ARG A 265 -14.52 -45.91 -9.07
CA ARG A 265 -14.48 -47.21 -9.72
C ARG A 265 -15.07 -48.22 -8.73
N GLU A 266 -16.40 -48.35 -8.74
CA GLU A 266 -17.05 -49.52 -8.16
C GLU A 266 -16.72 -50.75 -9.01
N GLY A 267 -16.41 -51.83 -8.30
CA GLY A 267 -15.76 -53.01 -8.82
C GLY A 267 -16.55 -53.75 -9.88
N VAL A 268 -15.81 -54.26 -10.87
CA VAL A 268 -16.24 -55.40 -11.67
C VAL A 268 -15.38 -56.57 -11.24
N VAL A 269 -15.92 -57.35 -10.30
CA VAL A 269 -15.52 -58.76 -10.13
C VAL A 269 -16.21 -59.52 -11.26
N LEU A 270 -15.45 -59.95 -12.26
CA LEU A 270 -15.90 -61.00 -13.17
C LEU A 270 -15.25 -62.30 -12.72
N LYS A 271 -16.14 -63.29 -12.52
CA LYS A 271 -15.87 -64.68 -12.19
C LYS A 271 -14.96 -65.35 -13.21
#